data_AF-A0A535GJ31-F1
#
_entry.id   AF-A0A535GJ31-F1
#
_cell.length_a   1.000
_cell.length_b   1.000
_cell.length_c   1.000
_cell.angle_alpha   90.00
_cell.angle_beta   90.00
_cell.angle_gamma   90.00
#
_symmetry.space_group_name_H-M   'P 1'
#
loop_
_entity.id
_entity.type
_entity.pdbx_description
1 polymer ?
#
loop_
_entity_poly.entity_id
_entity_poly.type
_entity_poly.pdbx_seq_one_letter_code
_entity_poly.pdbx_strand_id
1 'polypeptide(L)'
;MLLTVRGVVAALLVCASLAIASGRASATETLGFHSQYAGQDPWPVISAGTTTSYTLRFKNTGTETWVRGSFGRQVNLGVVNDSLAFTELAVGWLSGNRVATTVEPVVAPGGIGTFTFTLRAPINVGVYDLPLRPVVEGVTWLEHQGVFVRLVSDLGWHGKWVSQSANPTLAPGATSGDLTVTIQNTGTKTWTKGTLGQEARLGIKNDDRTWAPLAVNWLSPDRVAAQTEASVGPGQNASFTFKVKAPQTPSTYVLAMRPVIDGVQWLEDQGIFVAVTVSGGARPTLLTTIVQQGLQNSWDVAFAPDGRMFVTERVGNLLVYQSADPGALQLANNAVAGIHASGEAGLMSVEVDPNFATNSYLYVCASRDDEGQWRNQVLRYRVVGNGIAFDSYVIRRGMLANSNHDGCRIRFGPDGKLWVTMGDAGNGTRAQDPNALNGKILRVNTDGTIPADNPLLPGATGRSAVYAWGNRNPQGLTFEPGSGRVFEVEHGDDTQDEINIIVAGGNYGYPLYRGPVNRPGFVDPAWSSGNITLATSGGEFLRGAQWGAWQGSLVVATLKEQDLRRFEIFDVTARQADVLFNNAYGRLRTPRLGPDGWLYLTTDNGLSGDMIIRVVATQG
;
A
#
# COMPACT_ATOMS: atom_id res chain seq x y z
N MET A 1 10.12 -53.42 -20.91
CA MET A 1 11.40 -53.47 -20.17
C MET A 1 11.23 -52.50 -18.99
N LEU A 2 10.62 -52.91 -17.87
CA LEU A 2 11.25 -53.47 -16.64
C LEU A 2 12.54 -52.69 -16.28
N LEU A 3 12.80 -52.15 -15.08
CA LEU A 3 12.27 -52.41 -13.73
C LEU A 3 12.66 -51.24 -12.80
N THR A 4 11.78 -50.91 -11.86
CA THR A 4 12.05 -50.30 -10.54
C THR A 4 12.89 -51.21 -9.64
N VAL A 5 13.76 -50.67 -8.76
CA VAL A 5 13.93 -51.21 -7.38
C VAL A 5 14.28 -50.09 -6.38
N ARG A 6 13.44 -49.96 -5.35
CA ARG A 6 13.65 -49.30 -4.06
C ARG A 6 14.28 -50.30 -3.07
N GLY A 7 14.98 -49.82 -2.03
CA GLY A 7 15.20 -50.55 -0.77
C GLY A 7 16.45 -50.05 -0.02
N VAL A 8 16.38 -49.33 1.11
CA VAL A 8 15.96 -49.71 2.49
C VAL A 8 17.19 -49.96 3.40
N VAL A 9 17.31 -49.07 4.41
CA VAL A 9 17.73 -49.28 5.82
C VAL A 9 19.18 -49.70 6.13
N ALA A 10 19.86 -48.87 6.93
CA ALA A 10 20.42 -49.28 8.23
C ALA A 10 20.98 -48.08 9.01
N ALA A 11 20.59 -48.00 10.28
CA ALA A 11 21.12 -47.11 11.30
C ALA A 11 22.59 -47.44 11.61
N LEU A 12 23.39 -46.42 11.94
CA LEU A 12 24.62 -46.63 12.71
C LEU A 12 24.93 -45.42 13.60
N LEU A 13 25.21 -45.78 14.85
CA LEU A 13 25.67 -44.95 15.97
C LEU A 13 26.79 -43.99 15.55
N VAL A 14 26.67 -42.73 15.96
CA VAL A 14 27.81 -41.81 15.99
C VAL A 14 28.53 -41.96 17.33
N CYS A 15 29.73 -42.54 17.27
CA CYS A 15 30.75 -42.40 18.32
C CYS A 15 31.18 -40.94 18.40
N ALA A 16 30.91 -40.29 19.53
CA ALA A 16 31.51 -39.01 19.88
C ALA A 16 32.94 -39.25 20.41
N SER A 17 33.92 -38.77 19.66
CA SER A 17 35.32 -38.69 20.09
C SER A 17 35.52 -37.55 21.08
N LEU A 18 36.22 -37.87 22.19
CA LEU A 18 36.72 -36.93 23.16
C LEU A 18 37.67 -35.91 22.50
N ALA A 19 37.37 -34.62 22.67
CA ALA A 19 38.38 -33.58 22.68
C ALA A 19 38.28 -32.84 24.01
N ILE A 20 39.25 -33.10 24.89
CA ILE A 20 39.46 -32.37 26.13
C ILE A 20 39.99 -30.98 25.74
N ALA A 21 39.13 -29.97 25.81
CA ALA A 21 39.54 -28.58 25.88
C ALA A 21 39.11 -28.05 27.24
N SER A 22 40.05 -28.09 28.20
CA SER A 22 39.95 -27.44 29.50
C SER A 22 40.02 -25.92 29.35
N GLY A 23 38.97 -25.32 28.81
CA GLY A 23 38.72 -23.89 28.90
C GLY A 23 37.97 -23.58 30.19
N ARG A 24 38.68 -23.37 31.30
CA ARG A 24 38.10 -22.61 32.42
C ARG A 24 37.86 -21.19 31.90
N ALA A 25 36.60 -20.85 31.63
CA ALA A 25 36.20 -19.46 31.56
C ALA A 25 36.42 -18.85 32.95
N SER A 26 37.52 -18.14 33.12
CA SER A 26 37.72 -17.22 34.24
C SER A 26 36.67 -16.11 34.10
N ALA A 27 35.55 -16.23 34.82
CA ALA A 27 34.75 -15.06 35.14
C ALA A 27 35.65 -14.14 35.98
N THR A 28 36.12 -13.04 35.41
CA THR A 28 36.70 -11.95 36.20
C THR A 28 35.64 -11.50 37.19
N GLU A 29 35.77 -11.89 38.45
CA GLU A 29 34.97 -11.35 39.55
C GLU A 29 35.26 -9.85 39.62
N THR A 30 34.25 -9.03 39.34
CA THR A 30 34.36 -7.58 39.48
C THR A 30 34.31 -7.23 40.96
N LEU A 31 35.40 -6.66 41.48
CA LEU A 31 35.57 -6.31 42.88
C LEU A 31 34.54 -5.26 43.34
N GLY A 32 33.81 -5.55 44.42
CA GLY A 32 32.84 -4.62 45.02
C GLY A 32 31.39 -4.99 44.73
N PHE A 33 30.50 -4.00 44.74
CA PHE A 33 29.08 -4.20 44.45
C PHE A 33 28.82 -4.07 42.95
N HIS A 34 28.28 -5.12 42.35
CA HIS A 34 27.93 -5.16 40.93
C HIS A 34 26.63 -5.92 40.74
N SER A 35 25.89 -5.55 39.70
CA SER A 35 24.61 -6.16 39.36
C SER A 35 24.50 -6.41 37.86
N GLN A 36 23.77 -7.46 37.51
CA GLN A 36 23.34 -7.72 36.14
C GLN A 36 21.83 -7.91 36.10
N TYR A 37 21.14 -7.28 35.15
CA TYR A 37 19.72 -7.46 34.94
C TYR A 37 19.43 -8.94 34.67
N ALA A 38 18.47 -9.51 35.41
CA ALA A 38 18.12 -10.93 35.36
C ALA A 38 16.68 -11.19 34.90
N GLY A 39 15.84 -10.15 34.79
CA GLY A 39 14.49 -10.25 34.27
C GLY A 39 13.49 -9.32 34.97
N GLN A 40 12.29 -9.20 34.40
CA GLN A 40 11.17 -8.46 34.97
C GLN A 40 9.85 -9.08 34.52
N ASP A 41 8.75 -8.73 35.18
CA ASP A 41 7.41 -9.16 34.76
C ASP A 41 7.00 -8.50 33.42
N PRO A 42 6.05 -9.05 32.64
CA PRO A 42 5.56 -8.40 31.42
C PRO A 42 5.05 -6.99 31.68
N TRP A 43 5.27 -6.06 30.74
CA TRP A 43 4.84 -4.66 30.88
C TRP A 43 3.34 -4.55 31.20
N PRO A 44 2.97 -3.88 32.30
CA PRO A 44 1.59 -3.80 32.71
C PRO A 44 0.80 -2.81 31.84
N VAL A 45 -0.38 -3.26 31.41
CA VAL A 45 -1.46 -2.43 30.86
C VAL A 45 -2.53 -2.35 31.92
N ILE A 46 -2.80 -1.16 32.45
CA ILE A 46 -3.70 -0.98 33.58
C ILE A 46 -4.61 0.22 33.38
N SER A 47 -5.83 0.11 33.89
CA SER A 47 -6.80 1.19 33.78
C SER A 47 -6.35 2.41 34.58
N ALA A 48 -6.56 3.59 34.02
CA ALA A 48 -6.25 4.88 34.62
C ALA A 48 -6.70 4.94 36.10
N GLY A 49 -5.77 5.29 36.99
CA GLY A 49 -5.99 5.41 38.44
C GLY A 49 -5.92 4.11 39.26
N THR A 50 -5.91 2.93 38.64
CA THR A 50 -5.80 1.64 39.35
C THR A 50 -4.36 1.27 39.67
N THR A 51 -4.16 0.25 40.50
CA THR A 51 -2.82 -0.19 40.95
C THR A 51 -2.52 -1.63 40.57
N THR A 52 -1.25 -1.95 40.32
CA THR A 52 -0.76 -3.32 40.09
C THR A 52 0.58 -3.57 40.78
N SER A 53 0.86 -4.83 41.11
CA SER A 53 2.18 -5.25 41.61
C SER A 53 3.10 -5.59 40.44
N TYR A 54 4.38 -5.25 40.57
CA TYR A 54 5.38 -5.48 39.53
C TYR A 54 6.72 -5.93 40.14
N THR A 55 7.42 -6.83 39.44
CA THR A 55 8.68 -7.42 39.91
C THR A 55 9.83 -7.21 38.93
N LEU A 56 10.99 -6.77 39.45
CA LEU A 56 12.29 -6.78 38.77
C LEU A 56 13.28 -7.69 39.49
N ARG A 57 14.23 -8.24 38.75
CA ARG A 57 15.25 -9.16 39.25
C ARG A 57 16.63 -8.74 38.75
N PHE A 58 17.60 -8.68 39.66
CA PHE A 58 19.00 -8.43 39.35
C PHE A 58 19.86 -9.51 39.98
N LYS A 59 20.83 -10.04 39.23
CA LYS A 59 21.86 -10.92 39.74
C LYS A 59 22.97 -10.10 40.39
N ASN A 60 23.39 -10.47 41.60
CA ASN A 60 24.61 -9.94 42.20
C ASN A 60 25.82 -10.55 41.47
N THR A 61 26.54 -9.74 40.70
CA THR A 61 27.75 -10.16 39.97
C THR A 61 29.04 -9.67 40.62
N GLY A 62 28.93 -8.98 41.76
CA GLY A 62 30.06 -8.48 42.52
C GLY A 62 30.56 -9.48 43.57
N THR A 63 31.57 -9.06 44.31
CA THR A 63 32.14 -9.84 45.43
C THR A 63 31.45 -9.56 46.76
N GLU A 64 30.76 -8.42 46.89
CA GLU A 64 30.06 -8.03 48.13
C GLU A 64 28.64 -8.60 48.22
N THR A 65 28.26 -9.10 49.40
CA THR A 65 26.92 -9.61 49.67
C THR A 65 25.95 -8.48 49.96
N TRP A 66 24.78 -8.47 49.32
CA TRP A 66 23.72 -7.52 49.63
C TRP A 66 22.96 -8.00 50.87
N VAL A 67 22.72 -7.11 51.83
CA VAL A 67 22.06 -7.44 53.11
C VAL A 67 20.98 -6.40 53.39
N ARG A 68 19.72 -6.83 53.34
CA ARG A 68 18.56 -5.97 53.61
C ARG A 68 18.62 -5.45 55.05
N GLY A 69 18.38 -4.16 55.25
CA GLY A 69 18.43 -3.52 56.58
C GLY A 69 19.83 -3.24 57.11
N SER A 70 20.90 -3.51 56.34
CA SER A 70 22.28 -3.25 56.75
C SER A 70 22.85 -2.02 56.02
N PHE A 71 23.31 -1.03 56.78
CA PHE A 71 23.90 0.18 56.23
C PHE A 71 25.12 -0.14 55.37
N GLY A 72 25.19 0.46 54.17
CA GLY A 72 26.25 0.21 53.20
C GLY A 72 26.20 -1.16 52.51
N ARG A 73 25.19 -2.00 52.79
CA ARG A 73 24.96 -3.30 52.14
C ARG A 73 23.53 -3.51 51.63
N GLN A 74 22.58 -2.68 52.06
CA GLN A 74 21.22 -2.71 51.56
C GLN A 74 21.18 -2.19 50.13
N VAL A 75 20.64 -3.01 49.23
CA VAL A 75 20.36 -2.60 47.85
C VAL A 75 18.87 -2.29 47.71
N ASN A 76 18.59 -1.10 47.21
CA ASN A 76 17.25 -0.69 46.80
C ASN A 76 17.19 -0.52 45.29
N LEU A 77 15.97 -0.50 44.76
CA LEU A 77 15.68 -0.11 43.39
C LEU A 77 15.26 1.36 43.39
N GLY A 78 16.06 2.20 42.75
CA GLY A 78 15.83 3.64 42.68
C GLY A 78 15.44 4.10 41.28
N VAL A 79 14.74 5.23 41.20
CA VAL A 79 14.51 5.95 39.94
C VAL A 79 15.82 6.58 39.50
N VAL A 80 16.20 6.39 38.24
CA VAL A 80 17.48 6.89 37.69
C VAL A 80 17.65 8.39 37.97
N ASN A 81 18.87 8.76 38.37
CA ASN A 81 19.27 10.13 38.74
C ASN A 81 18.47 10.72 39.92
N ASP A 82 17.96 9.88 40.81
CA ASP A 82 17.18 10.30 41.98
C ASP A 82 15.94 11.14 41.61
N SER A 83 15.42 10.99 40.39
CA SER A 83 14.30 11.78 39.88
C SER A 83 13.02 11.58 40.68
N LEU A 84 12.34 12.69 41.00
CA LEU A 84 11.02 12.72 41.64
C LEU A 84 9.86 12.85 40.64
N ALA A 85 10.16 12.84 39.33
CA ALA A 85 9.16 13.05 38.28
C ALA A 85 8.08 11.95 38.21
N PHE A 86 8.33 10.80 38.84
CA PHE A 86 7.46 9.61 38.77
C PHE A 86 6.71 9.33 40.08
N THR A 87 6.70 10.30 41.00
CA THR A 87 6.02 10.17 42.31
C THR A 87 4.52 9.90 42.18
N GLU A 88 3.88 10.29 41.08
CA GLU A 88 2.48 9.97 40.79
C GLU A 88 2.20 8.46 40.62
N LEU A 89 3.22 7.68 40.23
CA LEU A 89 3.13 6.22 40.10
C LEU A 89 3.27 5.50 41.45
N ALA A 90 3.72 6.22 42.49
CA ALA A 90 4.17 5.63 43.73
C ALA A 90 3.01 5.13 44.60
N VAL A 91 3.06 3.84 44.97
CA VAL A 91 2.16 3.25 45.95
C VAL A 91 2.99 2.45 46.95
N GLY A 92 3.15 2.99 48.16
CA GLY A 92 3.92 2.34 49.22
C GLY A 92 5.44 2.24 48.92
N TRP A 93 5.96 3.08 48.03
CA TRP A 93 7.40 3.19 47.79
C TRP A 93 8.14 3.61 49.07
N LEU A 94 9.40 3.21 49.20
CA LEU A 94 10.25 3.54 50.36
C LEU A 94 10.48 5.06 50.50
N SER A 95 10.56 5.76 49.37
CA SER A 95 10.58 7.22 49.27
C SER A 95 10.13 7.64 47.86
N GLY A 96 10.08 8.95 47.57
CA GLY A 96 9.65 9.46 46.26
C GLY A 96 10.49 8.99 45.06
N ASN A 97 11.70 8.44 45.28
CA ASN A 97 12.59 7.90 44.25
C ASN A 97 13.21 6.56 44.64
N ARG A 98 12.74 5.90 45.71
CA ARG A 98 13.15 4.54 46.12
C ARG A 98 11.93 3.64 46.10
N VAL A 99 11.90 2.76 45.11
CA VAL A 99 10.72 2.01 44.73
C VAL A 99 10.53 0.78 45.63
N ALA A 100 11.58 0.00 45.84
CA ALA A 100 11.58 -1.18 46.71
C ALA A 100 12.99 -1.52 47.16
N THR A 101 13.09 -2.40 48.16
CA THR A 101 14.33 -3.09 48.55
C THR A 101 14.22 -4.57 48.18
N THR A 102 15.32 -5.32 48.25
CA THR A 102 15.31 -6.76 47.94
C THR A 102 14.32 -7.52 48.82
N VAL A 103 13.56 -8.45 48.24
CA VAL A 103 12.67 -9.35 49.00
C VAL A 103 13.51 -10.27 49.89
N GLU A 104 14.63 -10.75 49.35
CA GLU A 104 15.59 -11.60 50.03
C GLU A 104 16.30 -10.80 51.14
N PRO A 105 16.49 -11.41 52.33
CA PRO A 105 17.24 -10.76 53.41
C PRO A 105 18.75 -10.68 53.11
N VAL A 106 19.26 -11.62 52.31
CA VAL A 106 20.68 -11.72 51.91
C VAL A 106 20.77 -12.17 50.45
N VAL A 107 21.54 -11.46 49.62
CA VAL A 107 21.84 -11.83 48.23
C VAL A 107 23.36 -11.96 48.08
N ALA A 108 23.86 -13.18 48.22
CA ALA A 108 25.28 -13.50 48.05
C ALA A 108 25.74 -13.29 46.58
N PRO A 109 27.06 -13.18 46.32
CA PRO A 109 27.61 -13.25 44.97
C PRO A 109 27.04 -14.40 44.16
N GLY A 110 26.57 -14.11 42.95
CA GLY A 110 25.87 -15.05 42.07
C GLY A 110 24.36 -15.21 42.33
N GLY A 111 23.85 -14.73 43.46
CA GLY A 111 22.42 -14.78 43.82
C GLY A 111 21.56 -13.76 43.08
N ILE A 112 20.24 -13.95 43.12
CA ILE A 112 19.25 -13.03 42.54
C ILE A 112 18.60 -12.21 43.66
N GLY A 113 18.64 -10.89 43.52
CA GLY A 113 17.82 -9.97 44.30
C GLY A 113 16.54 -9.62 43.55
N THR A 114 15.40 -9.82 44.21
CA THR A 114 14.06 -9.57 43.69
C THR A 114 13.51 -8.28 44.28
N PHE A 115 12.94 -7.41 43.46
CA PHE A 115 12.30 -6.16 43.88
C PHE A 115 10.84 -6.18 43.46
N THR A 116 9.93 -6.30 44.43
CA THR A 116 8.48 -6.26 44.19
C THR A 116 7.89 -4.97 44.78
N PHE A 117 7.12 -4.25 43.97
CA PHE A 117 6.51 -2.97 44.35
C PHE A 117 5.16 -2.77 43.66
N THR A 118 4.38 -1.83 44.18
CA THR A 118 3.09 -1.46 43.58
C THR A 118 3.24 -0.16 42.78
N LEU A 119 2.60 -0.12 41.61
CA LEU A 119 2.50 1.03 40.73
C LEU A 119 1.04 1.46 40.60
N ARG A 120 0.78 2.76 40.50
CA ARG A 120 -0.52 3.32 40.09
C ARG A 120 -0.45 3.83 38.65
N ALA A 121 -1.47 3.51 37.84
CA ALA A 121 -1.63 4.13 36.53
C ALA A 121 -1.98 5.62 36.67
N PRO A 122 -1.30 6.53 35.97
CA PRO A 122 -1.73 7.91 35.89
C PRO A 122 -3.18 8.03 35.41
N ILE A 123 -3.89 9.07 35.86
CA ILE A 123 -5.26 9.35 35.41
C ILE A 123 -5.28 9.75 33.93
N ASN A 124 -4.21 10.41 33.49
CA ASN A 124 -3.98 10.66 32.07
C ASN A 124 -3.58 9.35 31.40
N VAL A 125 -4.28 8.99 30.34
CA VAL A 125 -3.95 7.79 29.55
C VAL A 125 -2.69 8.04 28.74
N GLY A 126 -1.85 7.02 28.58
CA GLY A 126 -0.56 7.15 27.90
C GLY A 126 0.41 6.03 28.25
N VAL A 127 1.60 6.12 27.65
CA VAL A 127 2.71 5.21 27.91
C VAL A 127 3.74 5.93 28.77
N TYR A 128 4.11 5.32 29.89
CA TYR A 128 5.01 5.86 30.90
C TYR A 128 6.18 4.92 31.10
N ASP A 129 7.40 5.36 30.78
CA ASP A 129 8.61 4.59 31.02
C ASP A 129 9.24 5.05 32.34
N LEU A 130 9.21 4.17 33.35
CA LEU A 130 9.83 4.38 34.65
C LEU A 130 11.26 3.81 34.64
N PRO A 131 12.32 4.63 34.54
CA PRO A 131 13.69 4.14 34.51
C PRO A 131 14.16 3.74 35.91
N LEU A 132 14.64 2.50 36.07
CA LEU A 132 15.01 1.94 37.37
C LEU A 132 16.43 1.39 37.37
N ARG A 133 17.11 1.57 38.50
CA ARG A 133 18.50 1.16 38.68
C ARG A 133 18.74 0.73 40.13
N PRO A 134 19.48 -0.36 40.39
CA PRO A 134 19.86 -0.72 41.75
C PRO A 134 20.84 0.29 42.36
N VAL A 135 20.70 0.56 43.65
CA VAL A 135 21.56 1.44 44.43
C VAL A 135 21.88 0.80 45.77
N VAL A 136 23.16 0.78 46.14
CA VAL A 136 23.59 0.45 47.50
C VAL A 136 23.41 1.70 48.33
N GLU A 137 22.48 1.67 49.27
CA GLU A 137 22.07 2.86 50.00
C GLU A 137 23.22 3.53 50.76
N GLY A 138 23.37 4.84 50.54
CA GLY A 138 24.44 5.65 51.12
C GLY A 138 25.83 5.39 50.53
N VAL A 139 25.97 4.57 49.48
CA VAL A 139 27.26 4.19 48.91
C VAL A 139 27.36 4.54 47.43
N THR A 140 26.65 3.81 46.55
CA THR A 140 26.81 3.99 45.09
C THR A 140 25.65 3.38 44.31
N TRP A 141 25.42 3.92 43.10
CA TRP A 141 24.56 3.29 42.10
C TRP A 141 25.30 2.13 41.43
N LEU A 142 24.62 0.99 41.26
CA LEU A 142 25.13 -0.14 40.48
C LEU A 142 25.00 0.14 38.98
N GLU A 143 25.36 -0.76 38.09
CA GLU A 143 25.44 -0.52 36.64
C GLU A 143 24.13 0.02 36.03
N HIS A 144 24.24 1.03 35.17
CA HIS A 144 23.13 1.51 34.38
C HIS A 144 22.93 0.61 33.16
N GLN A 145 21.95 -0.29 33.22
CA GLN A 145 21.71 -1.31 32.20
C GLN A 145 20.52 -0.97 31.29
N GLY A 146 20.05 0.28 31.33
CA GLY A 146 18.90 0.73 30.52
C GLY A 146 17.58 0.06 30.91
N VAL A 147 17.46 -0.39 32.15
CA VAL A 147 16.27 -1.08 32.66
C VAL A 147 15.17 -0.07 32.98
N PHE A 148 13.97 -0.31 32.48
CA PHE A 148 12.78 0.49 32.76
C PHE A 148 11.53 -0.38 32.83
N VAL A 149 10.50 0.13 33.50
CA VAL A 149 9.14 -0.43 33.46
C VAL A 149 8.31 0.44 32.54
N ARG A 150 7.82 -0.15 31.44
CA ARG A 150 6.82 0.49 30.58
C ARG A 150 5.44 0.22 31.14
N LEU A 151 4.76 1.26 31.59
CA LEU A 151 3.40 1.24 32.07
C LEU A 151 2.47 1.85 31.02
N VAL A 152 1.45 1.12 30.60
CA VAL A 152 0.40 1.66 29.73
C VAL A 152 -0.83 1.94 30.58
N SER A 153 -1.18 3.22 30.69
CA SER A 153 -2.45 3.67 31.28
C SER A 153 -3.47 3.85 30.17
N ASP A 154 -4.61 3.17 30.23
CA ASP A 154 -5.71 3.35 29.28
C ASP A 154 -7.08 3.38 29.97
N LEU A 155 -8.14 3.59 29.19
CA LEU A 155 -9.51 3.69 29.71
C LEU A 155 -10.10 2.32 30.10
N GLY A 156 -9.41 1.21 29.85
CA GLY A 156 -9.88 -0.14 30.15
C GLY A 156 -10.93 -0.70 29.20
N TRP A 157 -11.16 -0.07 28.04
CA TRP A 157 -12.01 -0.59 26.97
C TRP A 157 -11.15 -1.23 25.88
N HIS A 158 -11.24 -2.55 25.73
CA HIS A 158 -10.45 -3.30 24.75
C HIS A 158 -11.30 -4.40 24.14
N GLY A 159 -11.10 -4.66 22.86
CA GLY A 159 -11.83 -5.65 22.09
C GLY A 159 -10.89 -6.50 21.24
N LYS A 160 -11.17 -7.80 21.19
CA LYS A 160 -10.47 -8.73 20.31
C LYS A 160 -11.46 -9.39 19.36
N TRP A 161 -11.19 -9.32 18.07
CA TRP A 161 -11.95 -10.05 17.05
C TRP A 161 -11.93 -11.55 17.33
N VAL A 162 -13.10 -12.17 17.22
CA VAL A 162 -13.30 -13.61 17.45
C VAL A 162 -13.66 -14.30 16.13
N SER A 163 -14.67 -13.78 15.43
CA SER A 163 -15.19 -14.38 14.22
C SER A 163 -16.05 -13.38 13.44
N GLN A 164 -16.37 -13.73 12.19
CA GLN A 164 -17.36 -13.01 11.40
C GLN A 164 -18.04 -13.93 10.37
N SER A 165 -19.19 -13.50 9.85
CA SER A 165 -19.85 -14.14 8.70
C SER A 165 -18.93 -14.19 7.48
N ALA A 166 -19.16 -15.17 6.61
CA ALA A 166 -18.52 -15.22 5.30
C ALA A 166 -18.89 -13.98 4.47
N ASN A 167 -17.95 -13.54 3.64
CA ASN A 167 -18.14 -12.43 2.70
C ASN A 167 -19.26 -12.77 1.71
N PRO A 168 -20.29 -11.90 1.56
CA PRO A 168 -21.42 -12.21 0.70
C PRO A 168 -21.09 -11.99 -0.77
N THR A 169 -21.63 -12.88 -1.63
CA THR A 169 -21.73 -12.65 -3.07
C THR A 169 -23.18 -12.31 -3.42
N LEU A 170 -23.42 -11.16 -4.03
CA LEU A 170 -24.74 -10.60 -4.27
C LEU A 170 -24.93 -10.23 -5.74
N ALA A 171 -26.15 -10.35 -6.26
CA ALA A 171 -26.50 -9.73 -7.52
C ALA A 171 -26.50 -8.19 -7.39
N PRO A 172 -26.28 -7.44 -8.48
CA PRO A 172 -26.40 -5.97 -8.49
C PRO A 172 -27.69 -5.48 -7.81
N GLY A 173 -27.57 -4.59 -6.84
CA GLY A 173 -28.70 -4.03 -6.09
C GLY A 173 -29.33 -4.93 -5.03
N ALA A 174 -28.95 -6.21 -4.92
CA ALA A 174 -29.49 -7.13 -3.93
C ALA A 174 -29.06 -6.77 -2.51
N THR A 175 -29.87 -7.14 -1.52
CA THR A 175 -29.55 -6.97 -0.09
C THR A 175 -29.01 -8.27 0.47
N SER A 176 -27.97 -8.20 1.30
CA SER A 176 -27.40 -9.37 1.96
C SER A 176 -28.36 -10.02 2.96
N GLY A 177 -28.08 -11.27 3.32
CA GLY A 177 -28.52 -11.82 4.61
C GLY A 177 -27.87 -11.10 5.79
N ASP A 178 -28.14 -11.56 7.00
CA ASP A 178 -27.50 -11.04 8.20
C ASP A 178 -26.00 -11.36 8.21
N LEU A 179 -25.20 -10.32 8.33
CA LEU A 179 -23.76 -10.38 8.54
C LEU A 179 -23.49 -10.09 10.01
N THR A 180 -22.67 -10.93 10.64
CA THR A 180 -22.33 -10.77 12.06
C THR A 180 -20.82 -10.69 12.23
N VAL A 181 -20.35 -9.74 13.04
CA VAL A 181 -18.98 -9.69 13.57
C VAL A 181 -19.05 -9.95 15.06
N THR A 182 -18.18 -10.82 15.58
CA THR A 182 -18.10 -11.16 17.00
C THR A 182 -16.79 -10.64 17.57
N ILE A 183 -16.88 -9.85 18.65
CA ILE A 183 -15.73 -9.29 19.36
C ILE A 183 -15.80 -9.71 20.83
N GLN A 184 -14.70 -10.22 21.38
CA GLN A 184 -14.54 -10.47 22.81
C GLN A 184 -14.13 -9.17 23.51
N ASN A 185 -14.79 -8.85 24.62
CA ASN A 185 -14.34 -7.80 25.52
C ASN A 185 -13.08 -8.30 26.27
N THR A 186 -11.92 -7.79 25.90
CA THR A 186 -10.65 -8.07 26.59
C THR A 186 -10.27 -6.98 27.58
N GLY A 187 -11.11 -5.97 27.74
CA GLY A 187 -10.92 -4.88 28.68
C GLY A 187 -11.37 -5.23 30.10
N THR A 188 -11.24 -4.26 30.99
CA THR A 188 -11.64 -4.38 32.40
C THR A 188 -13.05 -3.87 32.65
N LYS A 189 -13.60 -3.06 31.74
CA LYS A 189 -14.93 -2.46 31.86
C LYS A 189 -15.99 -3.26 31.08
N THR A 190 -17.20 -3.32 31.63
CA THR A 190 -18.36 -3.98 31.01
C THR A 190 -18.98 -3.07 29.96
N TRP A 191 -19.26 -3.60 28.76
CA TRP A 191 -19.97 -2.86 27.72
C TRP A 191 -21.48 -2.96 27.95
N THR A 192 -22.16 -1.84 28.12
CA THR A 192 -23.59 -1.81 28.44
C THR A 192 -24.37 -1.11 27.35
N LYS A 193 -25.23 -1.88 26.68
CA LYS A 193 -26.07 -1.40 25.56
C LYS A 193 -27.02 -0.30 26.04
N GLY A 194 -27.16 0.76 25.24
CA GLY A 194 -28.00 1.92 25.56
C GLY A 194 -27.39 2.91 26.57
N THR A 195 -26.22 2.62 27.15
CA THR A 195 -25.55 3.53 28.09
C THR A 195 -24.45 4.31 27.37
N LEU A 196 -24.59 5.65 27.36
CA LEU A 196 -23.61 6.55 26.75
C LEU A 196 -22.20 6.32 27.33
N GLY A 197 -21.23 6.17 26.45
CA GLY A 197 -19.84 5.91 26.82
C GLY A 197 -19.55 4.52 27.40
N GLN A 198 -20.50 3.59 27.29
CA GLN A 198 -20.33 2.18 27.65
C GLN A 198 -20.84 1.21 26.57
N GLU A 199 -21.70 1.67 25.65
CA GLU A 199 -22.17 0.84 24.55
C GLU A 199 -21.08 0.65 23.48
N ALA A 200 -20.78 -0.60 23.15
CA ALA A 200 -19.97 -0.92 21.99
C ALA A 200 -20.81 -0.89 20.70
N ARG A 201 -20.23 -0.31 19.66
CA ARG A 201 -20.75 -0.30 18.28
C ARG A 201 -19.68 -0.77 17.31
N LEU A 202 -20.10 -1.24 16.15
CA LEU A 202 -19.24 -1.50 15.00
C LEU A 202 -19.33 -0.32 14.05
N GLY A 203 -18.20 0.34 13.80
CA GLY A 203 -18.11 1.49 12.91
C GLY A 203 -17.31 1.19 11.64
N ILE A 204 -17.52 1.99 10.61
CA ILE A 204 -16.63 2.04 9.45
C ILE A 204 -15.33 2.73 9.87
N LYS A 205 -14.18 2.16 9.50
CA LYS A 205 -12.86 2.67 9.88
C LYS A 205 -12.72 4.15 9.49
N ASN A 206 -12.15 4.95 10.40
CA ASN A 206 -11.95 6.40 10.25
C ASN A 206 -13.23 7.22 10.05
N ASP A 207 -14.39 6.72 10.49
CA ASP A 207 -15.68 7.38 10.28
C ASP A 207 -15.97 7.66 8.79
N ASP A 208 -15.50 6.79 7.89
CA ASP A 208 -15.67 6.98 6.45
C ASP A 208 -17.14 6.81 6.03
N ARG A 209 -17.77 7.94 5.69
CA ARG A 209 -19.18 8.01 5.28
C ARG A 209 -19.42 7.72 3.80
N THR A 210 -18.37 7.50 3.00
CA THR A 210 -18.53 7.18 1.57
C THR A 210 -19.28 5.87 1.34
N TRP A 211 -19.30 4.98 2.35
CA TRP A 211 -19.99 3.69 2.32
C TRP A 211 -21.48 3.74 2.67
N ALA A 212 -22.01 4.90 3.05
CA ALA A 212 -23.44 5.07 3.37
C ALA A 212 -24.43 4.52 2.32
N PRO A 213 -24.15 4.55 1.00
CA PRO A 213 -25.05 3.96 -0.01
C PRO A 213 -25.25 2.44 0.12
N LEU A 214 -24.34 1.72 0.79
CA LEU A 214 -24.48 0.28 1.06
C LEU A 214 -25.30 0.02 2.32
N ALA A 215 -25.65 1.04 3.10
CA ALA A 215 -26.31 0.89 4.38
C ALA A 215 -27.72 0.29 4.25
N VAL A 216 -28.00 -0.73 5.07
CA VAL A 216 -29.34 -1.27 5.25
C VAL A 216 -29.63 -1.25 6.74
N ASN A 217 -30.40 -0.25 7.16
CA ASN A 217 -30.77 -0.02 8.56
C ASN A 217 -29.57 0.12 9.53
N TRP A 218 -28.47 0.72 9.06
CA TRP A 218 -27.36 1.09 9.93
C TRP A 218 -27.79 2.16 10.93
N LEU A 219 -27.10 2.26 12.07
CA LEU A 219 -27.40 3.26 13.10
C LEU A 219 -27.11 4.69 12.62
N SER A 220 -26.05 4.85 11.84
CA SER A 220 -25.67 6.09 11.16
C SER A 220 -24.84 5.74 9.90
N PRO A 221 -24.50 6.71 9.02
CA PRO A 221 -23.68 6.46 7.83
C PRO A 221 -22.34 5.74 8.08
N ASP A 222 -21.82 5.81 9.30
CA ASP A 222 -20.52 5.31 9.76
C ASP A 222 -20.62 4.37 10.98
N ARG A 223 -21.84 4.05 11.46
CA ARG A 223 -22.10 3.11 12.56
C ARG A 223 -23.03 2.01 12.07
N VAL A 224 -22.44 0.85 11.80
CA VAL A 224 -23.09 -0.26 11.13
C VAL A 224 -24.08 -0.98 12.06
N ALA A 225 -23.68 -1.26 13.30
CA ALA A 225 -24.52 -1.93 14.29
C ALA A 225 -24.07 -1.63 15.74
N ALA A 226 -24.99 -1.74 16.69
CA ALA A 226 -24.67 -1.83 18.12
C ALA A 226 -24.48 -3.30 18.52
N GLN A 227 -23.82 -3.53 19.64
CA GLN A 227 -23.79 -4.87 20.26
C GLN A 227 -25.23 -5.41 20.45
N THR A 228 -25.40 -6.71 20.27
CA THR A 228 -26.71 -7.37 20.41
C THR A 228 -27.07 -7.55 21.89
N GLU A 229 -26.07 -7.95 22.67
CA GLU A 229 -26.13 -8.29 24.08
C GLU A 229 -26.37 -7.05 24.94
N ALA A 230 -27.23 -7.16 25.96
CA ALA A 230 -27.51 -6.04 26.87
C ALA A 230 -26.29 -5.62 27.70
N SER A 231 -25.43 -6.58 28.05
CA SER A 231 -24.23 -6.38 28.85
C SER A 231 -23.15 -7.39 28.44
N VAL A 232 -21.91 -6.91 28.25
CA VAL A 232 -20.76 -7.74 27.85
C VAL A 232 -19.61 -7.47 28.81
N GLY A 233 -19.45 -8.34 29.80
CA GLY A 233 -18.36 -8.25 30.78
C GLY A 233 -17.00 -8.69 30.23
N PRO A 234 -15.92 -8.48 30.98
CA PRO A 234 -14.59 -8.99 30.63
C PRO A 234 -14.60 -10.49 30.30
N GLY A 235 -14.00 -10.86 29.18
CA GLY A 235 -13.94 -12.22 28.65
C GLY A 235 -15.19 -12.68 27.88
N GLN A 236 -16.28 -11.92 27.88
CA GLN A 236 -17.51 -12.24 27.14
C GLN A 236 -17.48 -11.69 25.71
N ASN A 237 -18.31 -12.28 24.83
CA ASN A 237 -18.42 -11.88 23.44
C ASN A 237 -19.62 -10.96 23.20
N ALA A 238 -19.43 -9.99 22.32
CA ALA A 238 -20.47 -9.15 21.74
C ALA A 238 -20.64 -9.48 20.26
N SER A 239 -21.88 -9.51 19.79
CA SER A 239 -22.24 -9.76 18.39
C SER A 239 -22.82 -8.49 17.76
N PHE A 240 -22.31 -8.12 16.59
CA PHE A 240 -22.75 -6.96 15.81
C PHE A 240 -23.37 -7.45 14.50
N THR A 241 -24.70 -7.40 14.40
CA THR A 241 -25.44 -7.93 13.24
C THR A 241 -25.98 -6.79 12.37
N PHE A 242 -25.75 -6.88 11.06
CA PHE A 242 -26.15 -5.86 10.09
C PHE A 242 -26.36 -6.45 8.69
N LYS A 243 -26.87 -5.62 7.78
CA LYS A 243 -27.02 -5.94 6.36
C LYS A 243 -26.37 -4.88 5.48
N VAL A 244 -26.11 -5.25 4.23
CA VAL A 244 -25.57 -4.36 3.20
C VAL A 244 -26.36 -4.50 1.90
N LYS A 245 -26.45 -3.41 1.14
CA LYS A 245 -27.01 -3.40 -0.21
C LYS A 245 -25.87 -3.41 -1.22
N ALA A 246 -25.89 -4.36 -2.13
CA ALA A 246 -24.95 -4.46 -3.24
C ALA A 246 -25.05 -3.22 -4.15
N PRO A 247 -23.92 -2.60 -4.51
CA PRO A 247 -23.88 -1.65 -5.61
C PRO A 247 -24.37 -2.26 -6.93
N GLN A 248 -24.67 -1.40 -7.90
CA GLN A 248 -25.09 -1.84 -9.24
C GLN A 248 -23.91 -2.33 -10.09
N THR A 249 -22.70 -1.89 -9.78
CA THR A 249 -21.50 -2.25 -10.53
C THR A 249 -20.93 -3.56 -9.99
N PRO A 250 -20.75 -4.59 -10.82
CA PRO A 250 -19.98 -5.77 -10.45
C PRO A 250 -18.57 -5.38 -10.02
N SER A 251 -18.21 -5.74 -8.79
CA SER A 251 -16.88 -5.55 -8.20
C SER A 251 -16.85 -6.22 -6.83
N THR A 252 -15.70 -6.20 -6.17
CA THR A 252 -15.60 -6.51 -4.74
C THR A 252 -15.45 -5.21 -3.95
N TYR A 253 -16.40 -4.94 -3.06
CA TYR A 253 -16.44 -3.75 -2.21
C TYR A 253 -15.98 -4.12 -0.80
N VAL A 254 -14.84 -3.59 -0.34
CA VAL A 254 -14.26 -3.94 0.96
C VAL A 254 -14.58 -2.85 1.98
N LEU A 255 -15.43 -3.18 2.96
CA LEU A 255 -15.78 -2.29 4.06
C LEU A 255 -14.86 -2.59 5.24
N ALA A 256 -13.85 -1.75 5.47
CA ALA A 256 -13.02 -1.84 6.66
C ALA A 256 -13.80 -1.37 7.90
N MET A 257 -13.78 -2.16 8.96
CA MET A 257 -14.58 -1.95 10.16
C MET A 257 -13.73 -1.98 11.42
N ARG A 258 -14.18 -1.29 12.45
CA ARG A 258 -13.52 -1.25 13.76
C ARG A 258 -14.56 -1.12 14.87
N PRO A 259 -14.41 -1.79 16.02
CA PRO A 259 -15.31 -1.58 17.13
C PRO A 259 -14.97 -0.29 17.88
N VAL A 260 -15.98 0.34 18.46
CA VAL A 260 -15.88 1.62 19.18
C VAL A 260 -16.78 1.60 20.41
N ILE A 261 -16.29 2.12 21.53
CA ILE A 261 -17.18 2.54 22.63
C ILE A 261 -17.63 3.94 22.29
N ASP A 262 -18.91 4.08 21.92
CA ASP A 262 -19.41 5.28 21.27
C ASP A 262 -19.27 6.51 22.18
N GLY A 263 -18.72 7.59 21.62
CA GLY A 263 -18.42 8.82 22.36
C GLY A 263 -17.19 8.75 23.29
N VAL A 264 -16.45 7.63 23.30
CA VAL A 264 -15.27 7.45 24.17
C VAL A 264 -14.02 7.15 23.36
N GLN A 265 -13.90 5.94 22.79
CA GLN A 265 -12.70 5.55 22.04
C GLN A 265 -12.97 4.42 21.05
N TRP A 266 -12.21 4.41 19.96
CA TRP A 266 -12.07 3.23 19.12
C TRP A 266 -11.31 2.14 19.88
N LEU A 267 -11.78 0.90 19.78
CA LEU A 267 -11.06 -0.27 20.28
C LEU A 267 -9.94 -0.64 19.31
N GLU A 268 -9.20 -1.71 19.54
CA GLU A 268 -8.09 -2.16 18.70
C GLU A 268 -8.48 -2.30 17.23
N ASP A 269 -7.61 -1.83 16.32
CA ASP A 269 -7.74 -2.14 14.90
C ASP A 269 -7.19 -3.54 14.66
N GLN A 270 -8.09 -4.50 14.46
CA GLN A 270 -7.74 -5.89 14.18
C GLN A 270 -7.86 -6.25 12.70
N GLY A 271 -7.92 -5.25 11.82
CA GLY A 271 -8.04 -5.46 10.37
C GLY A 271 -9.36 -6.13 9.98
N ILE A 272 -10.44 -5.84 10.71
CA ILE A 272 -11.77 -6.40 10.43
C ILE A 272 -12.29 -5.76 9.15
N PHE A 273 -12.79 -6.57 8.22
CA PHE A 273 -13.45 -6.06 7.02
C PHE A 273 -14.56 -7.01 6.58
N VAL A 274 -15.53 -6.48 5.82
CA VAL A 274 -16.46 -7.29 5.04
C VAL A 274 -16.27 -6.97 3.57
N ALA A 275 -15.95 -7.98 2.77
CA ALA A 275 -15.91 -7.86 1.31
C ALA A 275 -17.26 -8.28 0.72
N VAL A 276 -17.92 -7.36 0.03
CA VAL A 276 -19.18 -7.61 -0.69
C VAL A 276 -18.85 -7.80 -2.17
N THR A 277 -18.91 -9.05 -2.63
CA THR A 277 -18.71 -9.36 -4.05
C THR A 277 -20.02 -9.18 -4.77
N VAL A 278 -20.11 -8.20 -5.66
CA VAL A 278 -21.23 -8.08 -6.58
C VAL A 278 -20.93 -8.94 -7.80
N SER A 279 -21.63 -10.07 -7.94
CA SER A 279 -21.42 -10.98 -9.06
C SER A 279 -21.72 -10.27 -10.37
N GLY A 280 -20.73 -10.19 -11.26
CA GLY A 280 -21.00 -9.87 -12.65
C GLY A 280 -21.68 -11.05 -13.34
N GLY A 281 -22.33 -10.80 -14.48
CA GLY A 281 -22.95 -11.84 -15.29
C GLY A 281 -21.96 -12.92 -15.75
N ALA A 282 -22.34 -13.79 -16.68
CA ALA A 282 -21.42 -14.82 -17.19
C ALA A 282 -20.07 -14.22 -17.68
N ARG A 283 -19.00 -15.02 -17.61
CA ARG A 283 -17.72 -14.69 -18.28
C ARG A 283 -18.01 -14.37 -19.74
N PRO A 284 -17.54 -13.24 -20.29
CA PRO A 284 -17.77 -12.94 -21.69
C PRO A 284 -16.98 -13.88 -22.60
N THR A 285 -17.54 -14.21 -23.75
CA THR A 285 -16.77 -14.75 -24.88
C THR A 285 -16.15 -13.59 -25.64
N LEU A 286 -14.88 -13.72 -26.01
CA LEU A 286 -14.17 -12.66 -26.74
C LEU A 286 -14.08 -12.99 -28.22
N LEU A 287 -14.45 -12.02 -29.05
CA LEU A 287 -14.22 -12.04 -30.49
C LEU A 287 -13.25 -10.93 -30.85
N THR A 288 -12.32 -11.20 -31.75
CA THR A 288 -11.31 -10.24 -32.18
C THR A 288 -11.44 -9.91 -33.66
N THR A 289 -11.12 -8.67 -34.02
CA THR A 289 -11.09 -8.21 -35.40
C THR A 289 -9.91 -7.26 -35.58
N ILE A 290 -9.06 -7.52 -36.56
CA ILE A 290 -8.01 -6.56 -36.95
C ILE A 290 -8.71 -5.39 -37.64
N VAL A 291 -8.59 -4.19 -37.08
CA VAL A 291 -9.22 -2.98 -37.63
C VAL A 291 -8.29 -2.20 -38.55
N GLN A 292 -6.99 -2.18 -38.24
CA GLN A 292 -5.93 -1.59 -39.06
C GLN A 292 -4.66 -2.45 -38.96
N GLN A 293 -3.82 -2.43 -39.99
CA GLN A 293 -2.59 -3.21 -40.08
C GLN A 293 -1.54 -2.50 -40.94
N GLY A 294 -0.29 -2.97 -40.91
CA GLY A 294 0.81 -2.37 -41.65
C GLY A 294 1.41 -1.14 -40.95
N LEU A 295 1.19 -1.03 -39.65
CA LEU A 295 1.67 0.08 -38.82
C LEU A 295 3.13 -0.11 -38.40
N GLN A 296 3.75 0.99 -37.99
CA GLN A 296 5.14 1.11 -37.54
C GLN A 296 5.23 1.40 -36.04
N ASN A 297 5.38 0.37 -35.20
CA ASN A 297 5.46 0.54 -33.74
C ASN A 297 4.29 1.39 -33.20
N SER A 298 3.06 0.93 -33.45
CA SER A 298 1.84 1.63 -33.04
C SER A 298 1.76 1.77 -31.52
N TRP A 299 2.01 2.97 -31.02
CA TRP A 299 2.26 3.20 -29.59
C TRP A 299 0.96 3.41 -28.80
N ASP A 300 0.07 4.28 -29.27
CA ASP A 300 -1.22 4.59 -28.62
C ASP A 300 -2.36 4.74 -29.64
N VAL A 301 -3.57 4.70 -29.12
CA VAL A 301 -4.80 5.01 -29.87
C VAL A 301 -5.71 5.91 -29.03
N ALA A 302 -6.33 6.90 -29.67
CA ALA A 302 -7.33 7.76 -29.05
C ALA A 302 -8.54 7.95 -29.99
N PHE A 303 -9.72 8.14 -29.41
CA PHE A 303 -10.97 8.25 -30.15
C PHE A 303 -11.62 9.60 -29.88
N ALA A 304 -11.96 10.33 -30.94
CA ALA A 304 -12.70 11.57 -30.82
C ALA A 304 -14.22 11.32 -30.80
N PRO A 305 -15.00 12.22 -30.18
CA PRO A 305 -16.45 12.14 -30.15
C PRO A 305 -17.10 12.26 -31.55
N ASP A 306 -16.35 12.74 -32.55
CA ASP A 306 -16.80 12.79 -33.95
C ASP A 306 -16.59 11.45 -34.70
N GLY A 307 -16.12 10.41 -34.01
CA GLY A 307 -15.92 9.06 -34.52
C GLY A 307 -14.49 8.78 -35.01
N ARG A 308 -13.65 9.81 -35.20
CA ARG A 308 -12.29 9.60 -35.70
C ARG A 308 -11.40 8.87 -34.70
N MET A 309 -10.50 8.06 -35.23
CA MET A 309 -9.47 7.35 -34.48
C MET A 309 -8.09 7.94 -34.80
N PHE A 310 -7.35 8.31 -33.77
CA PHE A 310 -5.99 8.84 -33.84
C PHE A 310 -5.02 7.76 -33.38
N VAL A 311 -3.93 7.56 -34.12
CA VAL A 311 -2.93 6.53 -33.84
C VAL A 311 -1.55 7.15 -33.92
N THR A 312 -0.72 6.90 -32.93
CA THR A 312 0.68 7.30 -32.94
C THR A 312 1.57 6.15 -33.34
N GLU A 313 2.48 6.40 -34.26
CA GLU A 313 3.58 5.50 -34.61
C GLU A 313 4.87 6.05 -34.03
N ARG A 314 5.66 5.21 -33.33
CA ARG A 314 6.86 5.66 -32.61
C ARG A 314 7.86 6.40 -33.51
N VAL A 315 7.87 6.07 -34.79
CA VAL A 315 8.70 6.71 -35.83
C VAL A 315 8.36 8.18 -36.10
N GLY A 316 7.25 8.71 -35.57
CA GLY A 316 6.91 10.14 -35.62
C GLY A 316 5.62 10.50 -36.34
N ASN A 317 4.81 9.52 -36.72
CA ASN A 317 3.57 9.74 -37.45
C ASN A 317 2.35 9.75 -36.53
N LEU A 318 1.51 10.77 -36.65
CA LEU A 318 0.15 10.79 -36.10
C LEU A 318 -0.84 10.54 -37.24
N LEU A 319 -1.36 9.32 -37.28
CA LEU A 319 -2.34 8.87 -38.26
C LEU A 319 -3.76 9.24 -37.80
N VAL A 320 -4.61 9.61 -38.76
CA VAL A 320 -6.02 9.92 -38.53
C VAL A 320 -6.86 9.01 -39.42
N TYR A 321 -7.72 8.21 -38.82
CA TYR A 321 -8.68 7.35 -39.50
C TYR A 321 -10.10 7.88 -39.35
N GLN A 322 -10.91 7.65 -40.38
CA GLN A 322 -12.31 8.10 -40.40
C GLN A 322 -13.15 7.51 -39.26
N SER A 323 -12.90 6.25 -38.92
CA SER A 323 -13.52 5.57 -37.79
C SER A 323 -12.61 4.46 -37.27
N ALA A 324 -13.09 3.76 -36.24
CA ALA A 324 -12.47 2.55 -35.71
C ALA A 324 -13.03 1.26 -36.36
N ASP A 325 -13.75 1.39 -37.49
CA ASP A 325 -14.25 0.24 -38.24
C ASP A 325 -13.12 -0.48 -38.99
N PRO A 326 -13.26 -1.80 -39.24
CA PRO A 326 -12.26 -2.54 -39.99
C PRO A 326 -12.01 -1.94 -41.38
N GLY A 327 -10.76 -1.60 -41.67
CA GLY A 327 -10.35 -1.05 -42.96
C GLY A 327 -10.83 0.39 -43.21
N ALA A 328 -11.21 1.13 -42.17
CA ALA A 328 -11.59 2.53 -42.30
C ALA A 328 -10.50 3.36 -43.02
N LEU A 329 -10.93 4.34 -43.81
CA LEU A 329 -10.03 5.18 -44.61
C LEU A 329 -9.07 5.97 -43.71
N GLN A 330 -7.77 5.93 -44.02
CA GLN A 330 -6.78 6.84 -43.45
C GLN A 330 -6.96 8.22 -44.08
N LEU A 331 -7.43 9.17 -43.29
CA LEU A 331 -7.72 10.54 -43.71
C LEU A 331 -6.47 11.42 -43.77
N ALA A 332 -5.48 11.15 -42.91
CA ALA A 332 -4.21 11.88 -42.89
C ALA A 332 -3.10 11.06 -42.22
N ASN A 333 -1.86 11.36 -42.60
CA ASN A 333 -0.64 10.99 -41.88
C ASN A 333 0.12 12.28 -41.58
N ASN A 334 0.14 12.69 -40.31
CA ASN A 334 0.76 13.93 -39.89
C ASN A 334 2.11 13.65 -39.23
N ALA A 335 3.19 14.12 -39.85
CA ALA A 335 4.50 14.06 -39.21
C ALA A 335 4.58 15.05 -38.04
N VAL A 336 4.94 14.57 -36.86
CA VAL A 336 5.22 15.41 -35.69
C VAL A 336 6.65 15.92 -35.82
N ALA A 337 6.84 17.24 -35.80
CA ALA A 337 8.15 17.84 -36.03
C ALA A 337 9.15 17.49 -34.90
N GLY A 338 10.42 17.26 -35.24
CA GLY A 338 11.51 17.14 -34.27
C GLY A 338 11.52 15.86 -33.43
N ILE A 339 10.78 14.83 -33.84
CA ILE A 339 10.81 13.51 -33.19
C ILE A 339 12.21 12.91 -33.30
N HIS A 340 12.74 12.47 -32.17
CA HIS A 340 13.97 11.68 -32.09
C HIS A 340 13.60 10.26 -31.69
N ALA A 341 13.43 9.39 -32.70
CA ALA A 341 13.09 7.98 -32.51
C ALA A 341 14.38 7.14 -32.38
N SER A 342 14.65 6.64 -31.17
CA SER A 342 15.81 5.80 -30.89
C SER A 342 15.53 4.92 -29.67
N GLY A 343 15.79 3.61 -29.77
CA GLY A 343 15.44 2.66 -28.70
C GLY A 343 13.94 2.66 -28.38
N GLU A 344 13.58 3.00 -27.14
CA GLU A 344 12.20 3.12 -26.64
C GLU A 344 11.53 4.46 -26.98
N ALA A 345 12.33 5.49 -27.29
CA ALA A 345 11.90 6.86 -27.50
C ALA A 345 11.31 7.11 -28.90
N GLY A 346 10.48 8.15 -29.01
CA GLY A 346 9.83 8.59 -30.24
C GLY A 346 8.50 9.30 -30.00
N LEU A 347 7.56 9.20 -30.93
CA LEU A 347 6.18 9.67 -30.73
C LEU A 347 5.36 8.61 -29.99
N MET A 348 4.91 8.92 -28.79
CA MET A 348 4.36 7.93 -27.87
C MET A 348 2.86 8.13 -27.66
N SER A 349 2.45 8.66 -26.51
CA SER A 349 1.03 8.70 -26.17
C SER A 349 0.26 9.77 -26.94
N VAL A 350 -1.01 9.49 -27.25
CA VAL A 350 -1.99 10.47 -27.74
C VAL A 350 -3.23 10.42 -26.86
N GLU A 351 -3.81 11.58 -26.59
CA GLU A 351 -5.06 11.70 -25.85
C GLU A 351 -5.90 12.87 -26.39
N VAL A 352 -7.21 12.64 -26.46
CA VAL A 352 -8.18 13.64 -26.92
C VAL A 352 -8.65 14.47 -25.72
N ASP A 353 -8.73 15.79 -25.87
CA ASP A 353 -9.26 16.67 -24.83
C ASP A 353 -10.71 16.28 -24.47
N PRO A 354 -11.12 16.24 -23.19
CA PRO A 354 -12.49 15.93 -22.81
C PRO A 354 -13.53 16.88 -23.44
N ASN A 355 -13.12 18.10 -23.81
CA ASN A 355 -13.94 19.10 -24.48
C ASN A 355 -13.68 19.18 -26.00
N PHE A 356 -13.12 18.13 -26.63
CA PHE A 356 -12.74 18.08 -28.04
C PHE A 356 -13.83 18.55 -29.00
N ALA A 357 -15.10 18.22 -28.71
CA ALA A 357 -16.24 18.65 -29.52
C ALA A 357 -16.35 20.18 -29.67
N THR A 358 -15.76 20.94 -28.75
CA THR A 358 -15.79 22.40 -28.74
C THR A 358 -14.44 23.05 -29.05
N ASN A 359 -13.33 22.43 -28.65
CA ASN A 359 -11.99 23.02 -28.76
C ASN A 359 -11.06 22.34 -29.78
N SER A 360 -11.42 21.12 -30.19
CA SER A 360 -10.65 20.25 -31.09
C SER A 360 -9.19 20.05 -30.64
N TYR A 361 -8.92 20.03 -29.33
CA TYR A 361 -7.57 19.85 -28.80
C TYR A 361 -7.17 18.38 -28.67
N LEU A 362 -5.96 18.08 -29.13
CA LEU A 362 -5.32 16.78 -29.05
C LEU A 362 -3.98 16.95 -28.35
N TYR A 363 -3.65 16.03 -27.45
CA TYR A 363 -2.40 16.04 -26.70
C TYR A 363 -1.55 14.87 -27.16
N VAL A 364 -0.24 15.09 -27.29
CA VAL A 364 0.72 14.02 -27.55
C VAL A 364 1.92 14.13 -26.63
N CYS A 365 2.49 12.99 -26.24
CA CYS A 365 3.74 12.91 -25.50
C CYS A 365 4.81 12.29 -26.41
N ALA A 366 5.98 12.93 -26.51
CA ALA A 366 7.02 12.50 -27.43
C ALA A 366 8.43 12.86 -26.97
N SER A 367 9.40 12.03 -27.35
CA SER A 367 10.84 12.31 -27.26
C SER A 367 11.29 13.10 -28.48
N ARG A 368 11.87 14.29 -28.25
CA ARG A 368 12.20 15.26 -29.29
C ARG A 368 13.57 15.89 -29.09
N ASP A 369 14.19 16.29 -30.19
CA ASP A 369 15.29 17.24 -30.17
C ASP A 369 14.71 18.66 -30.08
N ASP A 370 14.89 19.33 -28.94
CA ASP A 370 14.48 20.71 -28.71
C ASP A 370 15.58 21.47 -27.96
N GLU A 371 15.95 22.64 -28.46
CA GLU A 371 17.02 23.48 -27.89
C GLU A 371 18.37 22.74 -27.74
N GLY A 372 18.68 21.86 -28.69
CA GLY A 372 19.92 21.05 -28.68
C GLY A 372 19.94 19.96 -27.61
N GLN A 373 18.79 19.63 -27.02
CA GLN A 373 18.66 18.58 -26.01
C GLN A 373 17.58 17.58 -26.42
N TRP A 374 17.82 16.31 -26.07
CA TRP A 374 16.85 15.25 -26.19
C TRP A 374 15.94 15.21 -24.96
N ARG A 375 14.65 15.46 -25.14
CA ARG A 375 13.68 15.62 -24.04
C ARG A 375 12.35 14.97 -24.38
N ASN A 376 11.68 14.47 -23.36
CA ASN A 376 10.26 14.15 -23.46
C ASN A 376 9.46 15.43 -23.29
N GLN A 377 8.41 15.59 -24.09
CA GLN A 377 7.58 16.78 -24.10
C GLN A 377 6.12 16.38 -24.24
N VAL A 378 5.24 17.12 -23.55
CA VAL A 378 3.80 17.07 -23.80
C VAL A 378 3.43 18.26 -24.66
N LEU A 379 2.90 17.98 -25.83
CA LEU A 379 2.50 18.94 -26.85
C LEU A 379 0.98 18.96 -26.95
N ARG A 380 0.41 20.14 -27.18
CA ARG A 380 -0.98 20.32 -27.54
C ARG A 380 -1.07 20.76 -29.00
N TYR A 381 -1.97 20.12 -29.73
CA TYR A 381 -2.34 20.42 -31.10
C TYR A 381 -3.82 20.77 -31.15
N ARG A 382 -4.19 21.61 -32.11
CA ARG A 382 -5.57 21.74 -32.56
C ARG A 382 -5.76 20.92 -33.84
N VAL A 383 -6.80 20.11 -33.90
CA VAL A 383 -7.18 19.37 -35.10
C VAL A 383 -7.89 20.33 -36.06
N VAL A 384 -7.41 20.43 -37.30
CA VAL A 384 -7.93 21.33 -38.35
C VAL A 384 -8.24 20.52 -39.60
N GLY A 385 -9.52 20.32 -39.90
CA GLY A 385 -9.92 19.31 -40.88
C GLY A 385 -9.42 17.93 -40.44
N ASN A 386 -8.63 17.28 -41.30
CA ASN A 386 -7.95 16.01 -40.99
C ASN A 386 -6.48 16.19 -40.53
N GLY A 387 -5.97 17.41 -40.54
CA GLY A 387 -4.60 17.74 -40.15
C GLY A 387 -4.49 18.17 -38.69
N ILE A 388 -3.26 18.43 -38.25
CA ILE A 388 -2.95 19.01 -36.95
C ILE A 388 -2.21 20.34 -37.09
N ALA A 389 -2.55 21.31 -36.25
CA ALA A 389 -1.83 22.56 -36.07
C ALA A 389 -1.25 22.59 -34.66
N PHE A 390 0.07 22.83 -34.54
CA PHE A 390 0.71 22.98 -33.24
C PHE A 390 0.11 24.20 -32.50
N ASP A 391 -0.32 24.00 -31.26
CA ASP A 391 -0.94 25.05 -30.44
C ASP A 391 0.04 25.52 -29.35
N SER A 392 0.50 24.62 -28.49
CA SER A 392 1.39 24.97 -27.39
C SER A 392 2.17 23.79 -26.83
N TYR A 393 3.20 24.09 -26.05
CA TYR A 393 3.80 23.12 -25.12
C TYR A 393 3.00 23.10 -23.83
N VAL A 394 2.63 21.90 -23.36
CA VAL A 394 2.03 21.68 -22.03
C VAL A 394 3.15 21.40 -21.03
N ILE A 395 4.11 20.54 -21.41
CA ILE A 395 5.36 20.35 -20.69
C ILE A 395 6.49 20.38 -21.72
N ARG A 396 7.32 21.42 -21.69
CA ARG A 396 8.44 21.59 -22.64
C ARG A 396 9.80 21.13 -22.10
N ARG A 397 10.04 21.34 -20.80
CA ARG A 397 11.35 21.22 -20.17
C ARG A 397 11.28 20.35 -18.91
N GLY A 398 12.42 19.80 -18.50
CA GLY A 398 12.59 19.06 -17.25
C GLY A 398 12.44 17.54 -17.37
N MET A 399 11.68 17.04 -18.35
CA MET A 399 11.60 15.60 -18.65
C MET A 399 12.72 15.22 -19.63
N LEU A 400 13.84 14.71 -19.09
CA LEU A 400 14.98 14.29 -19.90
C LEU A 400 14.65 12.97 -20.60
N ALA A 401 14.92 12.87 -21.91
CA ALA A 401 14.75 11.63 -22.66
C ALA A 401 16.06 10.85 -22.76
N ASN A 402 15.96 9.57 -23.11
CA ASN A 402 17.09 8.73 -23.48
C ASN A 402 16.64 7.67 -24.51
N SER A 403 17.48 6.70 -24.86
CA SER A 403 17.07 5.55 -25.67
C SER A 403 16.27 4.50 -24.88
N ASN A 404 16.16 4.67 -23.56
CA ASN A 404 15.40 3.81 -22.67
C ASN A 404 14.76 4.62 -21.53
N HIS A 405 13.65 4.10 -21.02
CA HIS A 405 12.96 4.58 -19.83
C HIS A 405 12.33 5.97 -19.98
N ASP A 406 11.61 6.16 -21.08
CA ASP A 406 10.96 7.43 -21.41
C ASP A 406 9.55 7.58 -20.84
N GLY A 407 8.89 6.48 -20.45
CA GLY A 407 7.50 6.49 -20.01
C GLY A 407 6.57 7.14 -21.04
N CYS A 408 6.14 8.38 -20.78
CA CYS A 408 5.40 9.26 -21.69
C CYS A 408 3.96 8.80 -22.02
N ARG A 409 3.30 8.08 -21.11
CA ARG A 409 1.85 7.85 -21.19
C ARG A 409 1.11 9.07 -20.70
N ILE A 410 0.13 9.57 -21.45
CA ILE A 410 -0.77 10.65 -21.01
C ILE A 410 -2.22 10.20 -20.99
N ARG A 411 -2.96 10.60 -19.96
CA ARG A 411 -4.41 10.37 -19.84
C ARG A 411 -5.06 11.52 -19.08
N PHE A 412 -6.31 11.85 -19.43
CA PHE A 412 -7.12 12.72 -18.59
C PHE A 412 -7.73 11.95 -17.43
N GLY A 413 -7.54 12.49 -16.21
CA GLY A 413 -8.17 11.96 -15.01
C GLY A 413 -9.61 12.44 -14.85
N PRO A 414 -10.39 11.78 -13.96
CA PRO A 414 -11.76 12.21 -13.63
C PRO A 414 -11.80 13.60 -12.98
N ASP A 415 -10.66 14.10 -12.50
CA ASP A 415 -10.46 15.45 -11.97
C ASP A 415 -10.24 16.53 -13.05
N GLY A 416 -10.30 16.14 -14.33
CA GLY A 416 -10.10 17.02 -15.47
C GLY A 416 -8.64 17.48 -15.65
N LYS A 417 -7.68 16.83 -14.98
CA LYS A 417 -6.25 17.11 -15.14
C LYS A 417 -5.61 16.16 -16.14
N LEU A 418 -4.52 16.60 -16.75
CA LEU A 418 -3.69 15.75 -17.58
C LEU A 418 -2.62 15.09 -16.71
N TRP A 419 -2.63 13.77 -16.69
CA TRP A 419 -1.66 12.96 -15.98
C TRP A 419 -0.65 12.39 -16.95
N VAL A 420 0.62 12.32 -16.53
CA VAL A 420 1.76 11.96 -17.37
C VAL A 420 2.66 11.00 -16.63
N THR A 421 3.03 9.89 -17.26
CA THR A 421 4.09 9.02 -16.76
C THR A 421 5.45 9.48 -17.27
N MET A 422 6.49 9.41 -16.45
CA MET A 422 7.85 9.72 -16.87
C MET A 422 8.84 8.77 -16.23
N GLY A 423 9.61 8.05 -17.06
CA GLY A 423 10.67 7.17 -16.59
C GLY A 423 11.94 7.92 -16.14
N ASP A 424 12.88 7.18 -15.58
CA ASP A 424 14.12 7.72 -15.03
C ASP A 424 15.16 8.12 -16.10
N ALA A 425 14.88 7.80 -17.37
CA ALA A 425 15.76 7.95 -18.53
C ALA A 425 17.14 7.29 -18.34
N GLY A 426 17.15 6.11 -17.71
CA GLY A 426 18.35 5.32 -17.42
C GLY A 426 19.16 5.81 -16.22
N ASN A 427 18.66 6.80 -15.47
CA ASN A 427 19.31 7.30 -14.26
C ASN A 427 18.35 7.30 -13.07
N GLY A 428 18.35 6.18 -12.35
CA GLY A 428 17.47 5.96 -11.20
C GLY A 428 17.61 6.99 -10.08
N THR A 429 18.76 7.65 -9.93
CA THR A 429 18.92 8.70 -8.89
C THR A 429 17.90 9.83 -9.06
N ARG A 430 17.46 10.10 -10.30
CA ARG A 430 16.44 11.11 -10.59
C ARG A 430 15.06 10.73 -10.03
N ALA A 431 14.75 9.44 -9.92
CA ALA A 431 13.47 8.98 -9.39
C ALA A 431 13.28 9.43 -7.92
N GLN A 432 14.36 9.50 -7.14
CA GLN A 432 14.39 9.97 -5.75
C GLN A 432 14.77 11.46 -5.60
N ASP A 433 15.02 12.19 -6.68
CA ASP A 433 15.15 13.64 -6.61
C ASP A 433 13.74 14.29 -6.67
N PRO A 434 13.28 14.96 -5.60
CA PRO A 434 11.96 15.59 -5.58
C PRO A 434 11.85 16.82 -6.50
N ASN A 435 12.97 17.34 -7.01
CA ASN A 435 13.01 18.48 -7.94
C ASN A 435 13.17 18.06 -9.41
N ALA A 436 13.37 16.77 -9.69
CA ALA A 436 13.42 16.24 -11.05
C ALA A 436 12.03 15.76 -11.53
N LEU A 437 11.80 15.80 -12.85
CA LEU A 437 10.57 15.25 -13.46
C LEU A 437 10.70 13.79 -13.94
N ASN A 438 11.91 13.23 -13.92
CA ASN A 438 12.19 11.84 -14.28
C ASN A 438 11.91 10.87 -13.12
N GLY A 439 11.38 9.68 -13.45
CA GLY A 439 11.00 8.63 -12.50
C GLY A 439 9.76 8.99 -11.67
N LYS A 440 8.76 9.61 -12.32
CA LYS A 440 7.61 10.28 -11.68
C LYS A 440 6.30 9.93 -12.36
N ILE A 441 5.23 10.14 -11.60
CA ILE A 441 3.89 10.41 -12.14
C ILE A 441 3.62 11.90 -11.95
N LEU A 442 3.30 12.58 -13.05
CA LEU A 442 3.03 14.02 -13.09
C LEU A 442 1.54 14.28 -13.27
N ARG A 443 1.08 15.43 -12.79
CA ARG A 443 -0.30 15.92 -12.91
C ARG A 443 -0.27 17.43 -13.18
N VAL A 444 -0.86 17.85 -14.29
CA VAL A 444 -0.92 19.25 -14.74
C VAL A 444 -2.32 19.67 -15.17
N ASN A 445 -2.60 20.97 -15.15
CA ASN A 445 -3.79 21.51 -15.82
C ASN A 445 -3.67 21.33 -17.35
N THR A 446 -4.78 21.51 -18.07
CA THR A 446 -4.83 21.32 -19.53
C THR A 446 -3.95 22.29 -20.32
N ASP A 447 -3.51 23.38 -19.69
CA ASP A 447 -2.57 24.38 -20.21
C ASP A 447 -1.12 24.19 -19.71
N GLY A 448 -0.87 23.17 -18.90
CA GLY A 448 0.45 22.86 -18.35
C GLY A 448 0.75 23.56 -17.01
N THR A 449 -0.12 24.42 -16.51
CA THR A 449 0.06 25.03 -15.19
C THR A 449 -0.07 23.98 -14.09
N ILE A 450 0.62 24.20 -12.96
CA ILE A 450 0.63 23.26 -11.83
C ILE A 450 -0.68 23.41 -11.02
N PRO A 451 -1.44 22.33 -10.81
CA PRO A 451 -2.61 22.35 -9.92
C PRO A 451 -2.22 22.75 -8.50
N ALA A 452 -3.00 23.64 -7.89
CA ALA A 452 -2.71 24.16 -6.54
C ALA A 452 -2.79 23.08 -5.44
N ASP A 453 -3.52 22.01 -5.71
CA ASP A 453 -3.75 20.82 -4.89
C ASP A 453 -2.77 19.67 -5.16
N ASN A 454 -1.79 19.82 -6.08
CA ASN A 454 -0.69 18.85 -6.17
C ASN A 454 0.06 18.75 -4.82
N PRO A 455 0.71 17.63 -4.50
CA PRO A 455 1.46 17.48 -3.25
C PRO A 455 2.72 18.37 -3.21
N LEU A 456 3.19 18.71 -2.01
CA LEU A 456 4.52 19.28 -1.81
C LEU A 456 5.41 18.14 -1.31
N LEU A 457 6.34 17.68 -2.14
CA LEU A 457 7.19 16.55 -1.77
C LEU A 457 8.21 16.95 -0.68
N PRO A 458 8.55 16.03 0.24
CA PRO A 458 9.66 16.23 1.15
C PRO A 458 10.96 16.56 0.38
N GLY A 459 11.64 17.64 0.76
CA GLY A 459 12.87 18.09 0.11
C GLY A 459 12.69 18.84 -1.23
N ALA A 460 11.46 19.02 -1.71
CA ALA A 460 11.21 19.85 -2.88
C ALA A 460 11.39 21.34 -2.55
N THR A 461 11.92 22.10 -3.52
CA THR A 461 12.06 23.56 -3.44
C THR A 461 10.73 24.30 -3.60
N GLY A 462 9.68 23.61 -4.06
CA GLY A 462 8.34 24.14 -4.22
C GLY A 462 7.38 23.10 -4.79
N ARG A 463 6.11 23.48 -4.92
CA ARG A 463 5.12 22.64 -5.59
C ARG A 463 5.45 22.53 -7.08
N SER A 464 5.44 21.31 -7.61
CA SER A 464 5.80 21.01 -9.00
C SER A 464 4.68 20.21 -9.69
N ALA A 465 4.89 19.82 -10.94
CA ALA A 465 4.01 18.89 -11.65
C ALA A 465 4.03 17.47 -11.04
N VAL A 466 4.98 17.16 -10.16
CA VAL A 466 5.13 15.83 -9.58
C VAL A 466 3.99 15.52 -8.62
N TYR A 467 3.27 14.43 -8.89
CA TYR A 467 2.21 13.90 -8.04
C TYR A 467 2.71 12.70 -7.21
N ALA A 468 3.48 11.81 -7.82
CA ALA A 468 4.15 10.69 -7.15
C ALA A 468 5.54 10.45 -7.75
N TRP A 469 6.40 9.74 -7.02
CA TRP A 469 7.84 9.64 -7.30
C TRP A 469 8.41 8.28 -6.92
N GLY A 470 9.65 8.00 -7.34
CA GLY A 470 10.29 6.71 -7.11
C GLY A 470 9.83 5.62 -8.08
N ASN A 471 9.62 5.95 -9.36
CA ASN A 471 9.24 5.00 -10.43
C ASN A 471 10.44 4.78 -11.37
N ARG A 472 10.51 3.62 -12.03
CA ARG A 472 11.56 3.27 -13.00
C ARG A 472 11.17 3.66 -14.42
N ASN A 473 10.17 2.98 -14.97
CA ASN A 473 9.71 3.17 -16.34
C ASN A 473 8.20 2.91 -16.46
N PRO A 474 7.37 3.83 -15.93
CA PRO A 474 5.92 3.74 -15.98
C PRO A 474 5.38 3.91 -17.41
N GLN A 475 4.72 2.88 -17.94
CA GLN A 475 4.26 2.79 -19.34
C GLN A 475 2.72 2.79 -19.46
N GLY A 476 2.02 2.40 -18.40
CA GLY A 476 0.57 2.40 -18.30
C GLY A 476 0.07 3.40 -17.29
N LEU A 477 -1.09 3.98 -17.59
CA LEU A 477 -1.78 4.92 -16.71
C LEU A 477 -3.27 4.83 -17.02
N THR A 478 -4.09 4.60 -15.99
CA THR A 478 -5.55 4.51 -16.13
C THR A 478 -6.24 4.87 -14.82
N PHE A 479 -7.56 5.00 -14.84
CA PHE A 479 -8.35 5.42 -13.70
C PHE A 479 -9.44 4.39 -13.41
N GLU A 480 -9.52 3.96 -12.16
CA GLU A 480 -10.54 3.04 -11.71
C GLU A 480 -11.93 3.72 -11.79
N PRO A 481 -12.91 3.09 -12.48
CA PRO A 481 -14.24 3.68 -12.63
C PRO A 481 -14.94 3.84 -11.28
N GLY A 482 -15.60 4.98 -11.07
CA GLY A 482 -16.35 5.28 -9.85
C GLY A 482 -15.49 5.87 -8.73
N SER A 483 -14.43 5.18 -8.31
CA SER A 483 -13.53 5.69 -7.26
C SER A 483 -12.59 6.79 -7.77
N GLY A 484 -12.23 6.75 -9.05
CA GLY A 484 -11.25 7.64 -9.66
C GLY A 484 -9.81 7.37 -9.23
N ARG A 485 -9.53 6.25 -8.54
CA ARG A 485 -8.16 5.88 -8.15
C ARG A 485 -7.28 5.73 -9.37
N VAL A 486 -6.04 6.22 -9.26
CA VAL A 486 -5.08 6.22 -10.35
C VAL A 486 -4.29 4.92 -10.31
N PHE A 487 -4.27 4.21 -11.43
CA PHE A 487 -3.48 2.99 -11.60
C PHE A 487 -2.36 3.27 -12.59
N GLU A 488 -1.17 2.85 -12.21
CA GLU A 488 0.08 2.95 -12.95
C GLU A 488 0.60 1.54 -13.20
N VAL A 489 1.25 1.33 -14.34
CA VAL A 489 1.84 0.04 -14.73
C VAL A 489 3.25 0.27 -15.26
N GLU A 490 4.26 -0.32 -14.60
CA GLU A 490 5.66 -0.10 -14.94
C GLU A 490 6.48 -1.37 -15.17
N HIS A 491 7.53 -1.20 -15.99
CA HIS A 491 8.62 -2.16 -16.10
C HIS A 491 9.53 -2.08 -14.88
N GLY A 492 9.73 -3.22 -14.22
CA GLY A 492 10.75 -3.38 -13.20
C GLY A 492 12.16 -3.50 -13.77
N ASP A 493 13.14 -3.67 -12.89
CA ASP A 493 14.55 -3.79 -13.27
C ASP A 493 14.94 -5.27 -13.38
N ASP A 494 14.81 -5.80 -14.60
CA ASP A 494 14.90 -7.22 -15.01
C ASP A 494 13.87 -8.16 -14.35
N THR A 495 13.25 -7.72 -13.27
CA THR A 495 12.26 -8.40 -12.42
C THR A 495 11.35 -7.34 -11.81
N GLN A 496 10.27 -7.75 -11.15
CA GLN A 496 9.37 -6.86 -10.42
C GLN A 496 8.68 -5.83 -11.33
N ASP A 497 8.06 -6.27 -12.43
CA ASP A 497 7.07 -5.43 -13.11
C ASP A 497 5.89 -5.21 -12.16
N GLU A 498 5.35 -3.99 -12.14
CA GLU A 498 4.43 -3.57 -11.09
C GLU A 498 3.11 -3.01 -11.65
N ILE A 499 2.05 -3.17 -10.85
CA ILE A 499 0.84 -2.36 -10.92
C ILE A 499 0.77 -1.57 -9.62
N ASN A 500 0.77 -0.25 -9.71
CA ASN A 500 0.75 0.66 -8.58
C ASN A 500 -0.58 1.39 -8.49
N ILE A 501 -1.11 1.56 -7.27
CA ILE A 501 -2.21 2.49 -6.99
C ILE A 501 -1.60 3.80 -6.53
N ILE A 502 -1.71 4.84 -7.36
CA ILE A 502 -1.02 6.11 -7.16
C ILE A 502 -1.71 6.97 -6.11
N VAL A 503 -0.98 7.34 -5.05
CA VAL A 503 -1.42 8.25 -3.98
C VAL A 503 -0.62 9.55 -4.01
N ALA A 504 -1.23 10.65 -3.57
CA ALA A 504 -0.61 11.96 -3.55
C ALA A 504 0.66 11.95 -2.68
N GLY A 505 1.81 12.29 -3.29
CA GLY A 505 3.11 12.36 -2.62
C GLY A 505 3.77 11.00 -2.36
N GLY A 506 3.15 9.89 -2.80
CA GLY A 506 3.66 8.54 -2.59
C GLY A 506 5.03 8.31 -3.23
N ASN A 507 5.95 7.70 -2.46
CA ASN A 507 7.26 7.25 -2.95
C ASN A 507 7.20 5.73 -3.20
N TYR A 508 7.37 5.32 -4.46
CA TYR A 508 7.31 3.93 -4.90
C TYR A 508 8.67 3.23 -4.85
N GLY A 509 9.67 3.88 -4.25
CA GLY A 509 10.89 3.24 -3.76
C GLY A 509 12.02 3.10 -4.77
N TYR A 510 11.76 3.09 -6.08
CA TYR A 510 12.83 2.95 -7.07
C TYR A 510 13.81 4.14 -7.01
N PRO A 511 15.14 3.92 -7.05
CA PRO A 511 15.86 2.65 -7.24
C PRO A 511 16.30 2.00 -5.91
N LEU A 512 15.95 2.60 -4.77
CA LEU A 512 16.33 2.09 -3.46
C LEU A 512 15.71 0.73 -3.18
N TYR A 513 14.49 0.53 -3.69
CA TYR A 513 13.68 -0.66 -3.54
C TYR A 513 13.04 -1.06 -4.88
N ARG A 514 12.72 -2.35 -5.01
CA ARG A 514 12.05 -2.98 -6.16
C ARG A 514 11.04 -3.98 -5.63
N GLY A 515 9.81 -3.98 -6.13
CA GLY A 515 8.75 -4.82 -5.60
C GLY A 515 8.30 -4.40 -4.20
N PRO A 516 7.48 -5.26 -3.53
CA PRO A 516 6.98 -4.98 -2.20
C PRO A 516 8.10 -5.04 -1.15
N VAL A 517 8.15 -4.04 -0.27
CA VAL A 517 9.16 -3.90 0.79
C VAL A 517 8.59 -3.75 2.20
N ASN A 518 7.29 -3.46 2.34
CA ASN A 518 6.61 -3.30 3.62
C ASN A 518 7.35 -2.36 4.59
N ARG A 519 7.74 -1.19 4.09
CA ARG A 519 8.56 -0.22 4.84
C ARG A 519 7.86 1.14 4.94
N PRO A 520 7.78 1.74 6.14
CA PRO A 520 7.24 3.09 6.31
C PRO A 520 7.94 4.11 5.40
N GLY A 521 7.15 4.98 4.78
CA GLY A 521 7.63 6.00 3.84
C GLY A 521 7.68 5.55 2.38
N PHE A 522 7.43 4.27 2.10
CA PHE A 522 7.30 3.72 0.75
C PHE A 522 5.91 3.11 0.55
N VAL A 523 5.41 3.19 -0.68
CA VAL A 523 4.14 2.57 -1.09
C VAL A 523 4.47 1.29 -1.84
N ASP A 524 3.97 0.16 -1.34
CA ASP A 524 4.13 -1.13 -2.02
C ASP A 524 3.19 -1.22 -3.24
N PRO A 525 3.59 -1.96 -4.29
CA PRO A 525 2.74 -2.16 -5.46
C PRO A 525 1.51 -2.99 -5.10
N ALA A 526 0.40 -2.70 -5.78
CA ALA A 526 -0.83 -3.49 -5.67
C ALA A 526 -0.65 -4.91 -6.23
N TRP A 527 0.24 -5.07 -7.21
CA TRP A 527 0.69 -6.35 -7.72
C TRP A 527 2.12 -6.25 -8.24
N SER A 528 2.89 -7.34 -8.12
CA SER A 528 4.22 -7.44 -8.68
C SER A 528 4.44 -8.80 -9.36
N SER A 529 5.21 -8.80 -10.45
CA SER A 529 5.57 -10.02 -11.18
C SER A 529 6.54 -10.92 -10.42
N GLY A 530 7.20 -10.44 -9.36
CA GLY A 530 8.24 -11.21 -8.69
C GLY A 530 9.49 -11.31 -9.56
N ASN A 531 10.13 -12.48 -9.56
CA ASN A 531 11.42 -12.69 -10.23
C ASN A 531 11.31 -12.93 -11.76
N ILE A 532 10.21 -12.53 -12.41
CA ILE A 532 10.03 -12.66 -13.86
C ILE A 532 9.79 -11.29 -14.48
N THR A 533 10.33 -11.07 -15.68
CA THR A 533 10.00 -9.92 -16.53
C THR A 533 8.86 -10.31 -17.47
N LEU A 534 7.77 -9.56 -17.44
CA LEU A 534 6.69 -9.59 -18.42
C LEU A 534 6.80 -8.48 -19.46
N ALA A 535 7.48 -7.38 -19.11
CA ALA A 535 7.49 -6.10 -19.80
C ALA A 535 6.06 -5.56 -19.97
N THR A 536 5.41 -5.24 -18.84
CA THR A 536 4.07 -4.65 -18.77
C THR A 536 4.00 -3.25 -19.38
N SER A 537 2.93 -2.95 -20.11
CA SER A 537 2.81 -1.70 -20.85
C SER A 537 1.52 -0.94 -20.50
N GLY A 538 0.64 -0.69 -21.46
CA GLY A 538 -0.62 -0.01 -21.19
C GLY A 538 -1.58 -0.83 -20.32
N GLY A 539 -2.41 -0.14 -19.54
CA GLY A 539 -3.51 -0.72 -18.78
C GLY A 539 -4.83 0.01 -19.02
N GLU A 540 -5.95 -0.70 -18.97
CA GLU A 540 -7.30 -0.11 -19.11
C GLU A 540 -8.32 -0.91 -18.29
N PHE A 541 -9.25 -0.21 -17.63
CA PHE A 541 -10.36 -0.85 -16.94
C PHE A 541 -11.50 -1.18 -17.90
N LEU A 542 -11.98 -2.43 -17.87
CA LEU A 542 -13.15 -2.86 -18.63
C LEU A 542 -14.43 -2.27 -18.03
N ARG A 543 -15.26 -1.64 -18.88
CA ARG A 543 -16.47 -0.92 -18.45
C ARG A 543 -17.66 -1.26 -19.34
N GLY A 544 -18.82 -1.41 -18.72
CA GLY A 544 -20.10 -1.66 -19.38
C GLY A 544 -20.57 -3.11 -19.25
N ALA A 545 -21.90 -3.29 -19.26
CA ALA A 545 -22.54 -4.57 -19.00
C ALA A 545 -22.19 -5.67 -20.02
N GLN A 546 -21.72 -5.29 -21.21
CA GLN A 546 -21.23 -6.22 -22.23
C GLN A 546 -20.03 -7.05 -21.76
N TRP A 547 -19.27 -6.56 -20.78
CA TRP A 547 -18.13 -7.28 -20.20
C TRP A 547 -18.51 -8.30 -19.11
N GLY A 548 -19.79 -8.41 -18.73
CA GLY A 548 -20.26 -9.46 -17.80
C GLY A 548 -19.47 -9.52 -16.48
N ALA A 549 -18.98 -10.71 -16.10
CA ALA A 549 -18.11 -10.90 -14.94
C ALA A 549 -16.81 -10.07 -14.95
N TRP A 550 -16.40 -9.57 -16.11
CA TRP A 550 -15.15 -8.82 -16.26
C TRP A 550 -15.32 -7.32 -16.15
N GLN A 551 -16.54 -6.81 -16.00
CA GLN A 551 -16.76 -5.40 -15.70
C GLN A 551 -15.98 -5.01 -14.43
N GLY A 552 -15.24 -3.90 -14.49
CA GLY A 552 -14.38 -3.43 -13.40
C GLY A 552 -13.02 -4.12 -13.30
N SER A 553 -12.73 -5.13 -14.14
CA SER A 553 -11.39 -5.71 -14.22
C SER A 553 -10.42 -4.75 -14.90
N LEU A 554 -9.18 -4.74 -14.43
CA LEU A 554 -8.06 -4.09 -15.12
C LEU A 554 -7.47 -5.08 -16.13
N VAL A 555 -7.22 -4.66 -17.37
CA VAL A 555 -6.41 -5.42 -18.32
C VAL A 555 -5.08 -4.73 -18.57
N VAL A 556 -4.00 -5.49 -18.64
CA VAL A 556 -2.62 -5.00 -18.83
C VAL A 556 -1.98 -5.74 -19.99
N ALA A 557 -1.44 -4.99 -20.96
CA ALA A 557 -0.74 -5.56 -22.10
C ALA A 557 0.73 -5.89 -21.75
N THR A 558 1.25 -7.01 -22.25
CA THR A 558 2.65 -7.39 -22.08
C THR A 558 3.40 -7.40 -23.41
N LEU A 559 4.59 -6.81 -23.38
CA LEU A 559 5.47 -6.69 -24.53
C LEU A 559 6.33 -7.95 -24.68
N LYS A 560 6.93 -8.46 -23.61
CA LYS A 560 7.84 -9.63 -23.70
C LYS A 560 7.07 -10.93 -23.79
N GLU A 561 6.01 -11.07 -23.00
CA GLU A 561 5.18 -12.28 -22.95
C GLU A 561 4.10 -12.34 -24.03
N GLN A 562 3.90 -11.25 -24.79
CA GLN A 562 3.03 -11.24 -25.97
C GLN A 562 1.58 -11.65 -25.64
N ASP A 563 1.08 -11.15 -24.51
CA ASP A 563 -0.23 -11.50 -23.97
C ASP A 563 -0.95 -10.28 -23.36
N LEU A 564 -2.25 -10.43 -23.11
CA LEU A 564 -3.06 -9.48 -22.35
C LEU A 564 -3.47 -10.15 -21.03
N ARG A 565 -3.21 -9.51 -19.90
CA ARG A 565 -3.49 -10.08 -18.57
C ARG A 565 -4.64 -9.36 -17.91
N ARG A 566 -5.60 -10.12 -17.36
CA ARG A 566 -6.72 -9.57 -16.60
C ARG A 566 -6.43 -9.64 -15.11
N PHE A 567 -6.74 -8.56 -14.41
CA PHE A 567 -6.60 -8.41 -12.97
C PHE A 567 -7.94 -8.02 -12.33
N GLU A 568 -8.18 -8.61 -11.17
CA GLU A 568 -9.26 -8.23 -10.27
C GLU A 568 -8.68 -7.35 -9.16
N ILE A 569 -9.36 -6.26 -8.85
CA ILE A 569 -8.92 -5.30 -7.83
C ILE A 569 -9.65 -5.58 -6.51
N PHE A 570 -8.87 -5.67 -5.43
CA PHE A 570 -9.34 -5.90 -4.07
C PHE A 570 -8.73 -4.86 -3.14
N ASP A 571 -9.49 -3.80 -2.86
CA ASP A 571 -9.02 -2.64 -2.11
C ASP A 571 -7.67 -2.14 -2.66
N VAL A 572 -6.57 -2.31 -1.93
CA VAL A 572 -5.22 -1.86 -2.30
C VAL A 572 -4.39 -2.90 -3.07
N THR A 573 -4.97 -4.07 -3.38
CA THR A 573 -4.27 -5.18 -4.05
C THR A 573 -4.89 -5.51 -5.39
N ALA A 574 -4.09 -6.01 -6.32
CA ALA A 574 -4.53 -6.53 -7.61
C ALA A 574 -4.15 -8.01 -7.74
N ARG A 575 -5.08 -8.84 -8.21
CA ARG A 575 -4.89 -10.28 -8.40
C ARG A 575 -5.01 -10.64 -9.87
N GLN A 576 -3.97 -11.22 -10.45
CA GLN A 576 -4.04 -11.75 -11.81
C GLN A 576 -5.07 -12.89 -11.86
N ALA A 577 -5.98 -12.83 -12.82
CA ALA A 577 -7.07 -13.79 -12.97
C ALA A 577 -7.04 -14.55 -14.31
N ASP A 578 -6.64 -13.91 -15.41
CA ASP A 578 -6.55 -14.55 -16.73
C ASP A 578 -5.33 -14.07 -17.52
N VAL A 579 -4.86 -14.93 -18.42
CA VAL A 579 -3.94 -14.60 -19.52
C VAL A 579 -4.69 -14.82 -20.84
N LEU A 580 -4.75 -13.80 -21.68
CA LEU A 580 -5.54 -13.72 -22.90
C LEU A 580 -4.63 -13.49 -24.09
N PHE A 581 -5.05 -13.98 -25.26
CA PHE A 581 -4.35 -13.74 -26.54
C PHE A 581 -2.86 -14.12 -26.55
N ASN A 582 -2.46 -15.08 -25.72
CA ASN A 582 -1.08 -15.51 -25.55
C ASN A 582 -0.42 -15.87 -26.90
N ASN A 583 0.60 -15.12 -27.30
CA ASN A 583 1.33 -15.23 -28.57
C ASN A 583 0.44 -15.14 -29.83
N ALA A 584 -0.80 -14.63 -29.72
CA ALA A 584 -1.73 -14.58 -30.84
C ALA A 584 -1.43 -13.43 -31.82
N TYR A 585 -0.90 -12.32 -31.31
CA TYR A 585 -0.68 -11.07 -32.06
C TYR A 585 0.75 -10.52 -31.94
N GLY A 586 1.63 -11.26 -31.25
CA GLY A 586 2.93 -10.74 -30.86
C GLY A 586 2.84 -9.78 -29.67
N ARG A 587 3.74 -8.80 -29.64
CA ARG A 587 3.92 -7.88 -28.50
C ARG A 587 2.73 -6.94 -28.41
N LEU A 588 2.06 -6.89 -27.26
CA LEU A 588 0.94 -5.98 -27.03
C LEU A 588 1.41 -4.74 -26.26
N ARG A 589 0.96 -3.56 -26.68
CA ARG A 589 1.46 -2.26 -26.19
C ARG A 589 0.40 -1.44 -25.46
N THR A 590 -0.77 -1.24 -26.06
CA THR A 590 -1.82 -0.40 -25.47
C THR A 590 -3.18 -1.07 -25.56
N PRO A 591 -3.82 -1.38 -24.42
CA PRO A 591 -5.26 -1.52 -24.33
C PRO A 591 -5.93 -0.16 -24.15
N ARG A 592 -7.03 0.09 -24.88
CA ARG A 592 -7.85 1.31 -24.76
C ARG A 592 -9.31 1.00 -25.04
N LEU A 593 -10.24 1.48 -24.21
CA LEU A 593 -11.66 1.38 -24.53
C LEU A 593 -12.05 2.44 -25.57
N GLY A 594 -12.75 1.99 -26.60
CA GLY A 594 -13.40 2.84 -27.59
C GLY A 594 -14.74 3.40 -27.08
N PRO A 595 -15.29 4.42 -27.78
CA PRO A 595 -16.59 5.01 -27.45
C PRO A 595 -17.75 4.03 -27.65
N ASP A 596 -17.54 2.96 -28.41
CA ASP A 596 -18.47 1.84 -28.60
C ASP A 596 -18.46 0.83 -27.44
N GLY A 597 -17.61 1.04 -26.43
CA GLY A 597 -17.49 0.17 -25.26
C GLY A 597 -16.65 -1.08 -25.49
N TRP A 598 -16.02 -1.22 -26.66
CA TRP A 598 -15.10 -2.32 -26.97
C TRP A 598 -13.66 -1.97 -26.67
N LEU A 599 -12.84 -3.00 -26.48
CA LEU A 599 -11.43 -2.84 -26.17
C LEU A 599 -10.63 -2.85 -27.48
N TYR A 600 -9.71 -1.91 -27.62
CA TYR A 600 -8.78 -1.81 -28.73
C TYR A 600 -7.36 -2.05 -28.23
N LEU A 601 -6.62 -2.89 -28.93
CA LEU A 601 -5.24 -3.25 -28.63
C LEU A 601 -4.32 -2.75 -29.75
N THR A 602 -3.20 -2.11 -29.41
CA THR A 602 -2.09 -1.87 -30.35
C THR A 602 -0.98 -2.90 -30.13
N THR A 603 -0.25 -3.23 -31.20
CA THR A 603 0.92 -4.12 -31.15
C THR A 603 2.24 -3.36 -31.32
N ASP A 604 3.37 -3.99 -30.95
CA ASP A 604 4.74 -3.46 -31.04
C ASP A 604 5.74 -4.50 -31.59
N ASN A 605 5.48 -5.01 -32.79
CA ASN A 605 6.19 -6.05 -33.51
C ASN A 605 7.26 -5.50 -34.46
N GLY A 606 7.25 -4.19 -34.77
CA GLY A 606 8.29 -3.53 -35.59
C GLY A 606 7.76 -2.85 -36.86
N LEU A 607 8.66 -2.60 -37.80
CA LEU A 607 8.53 -1.59 -38.88
C LEU A 607 7.36 -1.76 -39.88
N SER A 608 6.62 -2.85 -39.90
CA SER A 608 5.37 -2.96 -40.70
C SER A 608 4.46 -4.08 -40.22
N GLY A 609 4.76 -4.67 -39.06
CA GLY A 609 4.04 -5.83 -38.53
C GLY A 609 2.91 -5.45 -37.59
N ASP A 610 2.68 -4.15 -37.37
CA ASP A 610 1.78 -3.69 -36.33
C ASP A 610 0.35 -3.48 -36.79
N MET A 611 -0.55 -3.69 -35.84
CA MET A 611 -1.99 -3.70 -36.05
C MET A 611 -2.73 -3.11 -34.86
N ILE A 612 -3.96 -2.71 -35.14
CA ILE A 612 -4.95 -2.38 -34.11
C ILE A 612 -5.99 -3.48 -34.14
N ILE A 613 -6.29 -4.06 -32.98
CA ILE A 613 -7.23 -5.16 -32.82
C ILE A 613 -8.39 -4.69 -31.95
N ARG A 614 -9.62 -4.83 -32.45
CA ARG A 614 -10.83 -4.66 -31.64
C ARG A 614 -11.22 -5.98 -31.00
N VAL A 615 -11.49 -5.96 -29.70
CA VAL A 615 -11.94 -7.07 -28.88
C VAL A 615 -13.37 -6.77 -28.42
N VAL A 616 -14.30 -7.59 -28.89
CA VAL A 616 -15.73 -7.53 -28.57
C VAL A 616 -16.05 -8.61 -27.54
N ALA A 617 -16.79 -8.24 -26.51
CA ALA A 617 -17.34 -9.17 -25.53
C ALA A 617 -18.78 -9.52 -25.88
N THR A 618 -19.07 -10.80 -26.06
CA THR A 618 -20.42 -11.32 -26.26
C THR A 618 -20.88 -12.08 -25.02
N GLN A 619 -22.14 -11.92 -24.64
CA GLN A 619 -22.74 -12.76 -23.60
C GLN A 619 -22.91 -14.17 -24.18
N GLY A 620 -22.33 -15.15 -23.48
CA GLY A 620 -22.40 -16.58 -23.83
C GLY A 620 -23.72 -17.22 -23.45
#